data_AF-A0AAP8N567-F1
#
_entry.id   AF-A0AAP8N567-F1
#
_cell.length_a   1.000
_cell.length_b   1.000
_cell.length_c   1.000
_cell.angle_alpha   90.00
_cell.angle_beta   90.00
_cell.angle_gamma   90.00
#
_symmetry.space_group_name_H-M   'P 1'
#
loop_
_entity.id
_entity.type
_entity.pdbx_description
1 polymer ?
#
loop_
_entity_poly.entity_id
_entity_poly.type
_entity_poly.pdbx_seq_one_letter_code
_entity_poly.pdbx_strand_id
1 'polypeptide(L)' 'DEQRLEAAASTLRAEHGIKVEVLKADLTQRDDVLKVEQRLRSDSSISLLLNNAGVAADGLLANADMEQLERLIQLNVTT' A
#
# COMPACT_ATOMS: atom_id res chain seq x y z
N ASP A 1 2.53 -11.42 -1.51
CA ASP A 1 3.42 -10.40 -0.89
C ASP A 1 3.54 -10.42 0.63
N GLU A 2 2.60 -10.99 1.38
CA GLU A 2 2.65 -10.97 2.85
C GLU A 2 3.97 -11.46 3.45
N GLN A 3 4.53 -12.57 2.94
CA GLN A 3 5.84 -13.06 3.39
C GLN A 3 6.98 -12.07 3.14
N ARG A 4 6.94 -11.30 2.04
CA ARG A 4 7.93 -10.26 1.74
C ARG A 4 7.80 -9.09 2.70
N LEU A 5 6.57 -8.68 3.01
CA LEU A 5 6.28 -7.63 4.00
C LEU A 5 6.75 -8.05 5.40
N GLU A 6 6.48 -9.29 5.80
CA GLU A 6 6.89 -9.80 7.12
C GLU A 6 8.42 -9.93 7.24
N ALA A 7 9.11 -10.32 6.16
CA ALA A 7 10.57 -10.33 6.15
C ALA A 7 11.14 -8.92 6.37
N ALA A 8 10.63 -7.90 5.66
CA ALA A 8 11.06 -6.52 5.84
C ALA A 8 10.71 -5.99 7.25
N ALA A 9 9.52 -6.31 7.76
CA ALA A 9 9.12 -5.94 9.11
C ALA A 9 10.05 -6.57 10.17
N SER A 10 10.42 -7.84 9.99
CA SER A 10 11.36 -8.53 10.88
C SER A 10 12.72 -7.83 10.92
N THR A 11 13.27 -7.45 9.76
CA THR A 11 14.52 -6.67 9.68
C THR A 11 14.42 -5.35 10.43
N LEU A 12 13.37 -4.56 10.19
CA LEU A 12 13.17 -3.27 10.86
C LEU A 12 13.03 -3.41 12.37
N ARG A 13 12.30 -4.44 12.84
CA ARG A 13 12.17 -4.76 14.28
C ARG A 13 13.54 -5.10 14.87
N ALA A 14 14.34 -5.92 14.18
CA ALA A 14 15.65 -6.37 14.65
C ALA A 14 16.69 -5.23 14.68
N GLU A 15 16.71 -4.36 13.67
CA GLU A 15 17.71 -3.29 13.53
C GLU A 15 17.40 -2.07 14.40
N HIS A 16 16.13 -1.75 14.60
CA HIS A 16 15.73 -0.49 15.25
C HIS A 16 14.96 -0.69 16.56
N GLY A 17 14.58 -1.92 16.93
CA GLY A 17 13.83 -2.20 18.15
C GLY A 17 12.43 -1.59 18.19
N ILE A 18 11.88 -1.23 17.02
CA ILE A 18 10.56 -0.61 16.88
C ILE A 18 9.47 -1.68 16.68
N LYS A 19 8.22 -1.30 16.98
CA LYS A 19 7.06 -2.12 16.61
C LYS A 19 6.73 -1.90 15.14
N VAL A 20 6.57 -2.99 14.41
CA VAL A 20 6.12 -2.99 13.01
C VAL A 20 5.02 -4.02 12.88
N GLU A 21 3.88 -3.65 12.32
CA GLU A 21 2.75 -4.54 12.04
C GLU A 21 2.56 -4.64 10.52
N VAL A 22 2.27 -5.84 10.03
CA VAL A 22 1.94 -6.06 8.63
C VAL A 22 0.43 -6.18 8.49
N LEU A 23 -0.15 -5.30 7.67
CA LEU A 23 -1.54 -5.40 7.22
C LEU A 23 -1.52 -5.60 5.70
N LYS A 24 -1.72 -6.85 5.25
CA LYS A 24 -1.82 -7.14 3.83
C LYS A 24 -3.14 -6.56 3.28
N ALA A 25 -3.04 -5.70 2.27
CA ALA A 25 -4.17 -5.17 1.53
C ALA A 25 -3.77 -4.96 0.07
N ASP A 26 -4.61 -5.43 -0.86
CA ASP A 26 -4.54 -5.04 -2.27
C ASP A 26 -5.39 -3.79 -2.48
N LEU A 27 -4.75 -2.64 -2.69
CA LEU A 27 -5.46 -1.36 -2.84
C LEU A 27 -6.23 -1.23 -4.16
N THR A 28 -6.12 -2.20 -5.07
CA THR A 28 -7.01 -2.31 -6.24
C THR A 28 -8.34 -2.98 -5.92
N GLN A 29 -8.46 -3.61 -4.74
CA GLN A 29 -9.66 -4.31 -4.28
C GLN A 29 -10.39 -3.48 -3.21
N ARG A 30 -11.65 -3.15 -3.48
CA ARG A 30 -12.46 -2.29 -2.60
C ARG A 30 -12.59 -2.81 -1.17
N ASP A 31 -12.74 -4.12 -1.01
CA ASP A 31 -12.88 -4.74 0.32
C ASP A 31 -11.60 -4.63 1.15
N ASP A 32 -10.44 -4.65 0.50
CA ASP A 32 -9.15 -4.49 1.17
C ASP A 32 -8.91 -3.02 1.56
N VAL A 33 -9.34 -2.07 0.73
CA VAL A 33 -9.34 -0.64 1.09
C VAL A 33 -10.19 -0.39 2.34
N LEU A 34 -11.40 -0.97 2.42
CA LEU A 34 -12.27 -0.83 3.59
C LEU A 34 -11.63 -1.37 4.88
N LYS A 35 -10.84 -2.45 4.80
CA LYS A 35 -10.09 -2.97 5.96
C LYS A 35 -9.03 -1.97 6.43
N VAL A 36 -8.30 -1.35 5.51
CA VAL A 36 -7.31 -0.31 5.83
C VAL A 36 -8.00 0.90 6.46
N GLU A 37 -9.11 1.37 5.88
CA GLU A 37 -9.90 2.46 6.46
C GLU A 37 -10.38 2.15 7.88
N GLN A 38 -10.90 0.94 8.10
CA GLN A 38 -11.34 0.53 9.43
C GLN A 38 -10.19 0.54 10.43
N ARG A 39 -9.02 0.02 10.05
CA ARG A 39 -7.81 0.05 10.90
C ARG A 39 -7.45 1.49 11.28
N LEU A 40 -7.42 2.40 10.32
CA LEU A 40 -7.11 3.83 10.53
C LEU A 40 -8.13 4.51 11.44
N ARG A 41 -9.43 4.22 11.27
CA ARG A 41 -10.49 4.78 12.13
C ARG A 41 -10.46 4.22 13.55
N SER A 42 -10.14 2.93 13.69
CA SER A 42 -10.17 2.23 14.97
C SER A 42 -8.97 2.52 15.87
N ASP A 43 -7.87 3.02 15.31
CA ASP A 43 -6.64 3.28 16.03
C ASP A 43 -6.18 4.72 15.87
N SER A 44 -6.55 5.54 16.85
CA SER A 44 -6.18 6.94 16.92
C SER A 44 -4.68 7.18 17.16
N SER A 45 -3.88 6.14 17.41
CA SER A 45 -2.42 6.29 17.52
C SER A 45 -1.73 6.45 16.16
N ILE A 46 -2.41 6.09 15.06
CA ILE A 46 -1.91 6.32 13.71
C ILE A 46 -2.07 7.81 13.38
N SER A 47 -0.95 8.53 13.37
CA SER A 47 -0.90 9.99 13.16
C SER A 47 -0.53 10.40 11.73
N LEU A 48 0.02 9.47 10.95
CA LEU A 48 0.47 9.71 9.58
C LEU A 48 0.10 8.50 8.72
N LEU A 49 -0.54 8.76 7.58
CA LEU A 49 -0.69 7.81 6.50
C LEU A 49 0.22 8.24 5.35
N LEU A 50 1.16 7.37 4.98
CA LEU A 50 1.95 7.54 3.76
C LEU A 50 1.41 6.59 2.70
N ASN A 51 0.73 7.11 1.69
CA ASN A 51 0.28 6.30 0.56
C ASN A 51 1.45 6.06 -0.42
N ASN A 52 2.32 5.12 -0.08
CA ASN A 52 3.46 4.70 -0.91
C ASN A 52 3.17 3.41 -1.70
N ALA A 53 1.90 3.05 -1.87
CA ALA A 53 1.52 1.94 -2.72
C ALA A 53 1.56 2.42 -4.17
N GLY A 54 2.38 1.79 -5.00
CA GLY A 54 2.57 2.18 -6.38
C GLY A 54 3.21 1.05 -7.17
N VAL A 55 2.75 0.85 -8.41
CA VAL A 55 3.44 0.05 -9.42
C VAL A 55 3.83 1.03 -10.51
N ALA A 56 5.11 1.11 -10.85
CA ALA A 56 5.52 1.80 -12.06
C ALA A 56 5.13 0.92 -13.26
N ALA A 57 4.41 1.45 -14.23
CA ALA A 57 4.27 0.76 -15.51
C ALA A 57 5.59 0.89 -16.27
N ASP A 58 6.17 -0.24 -16.69
CA ASP A 58 7.29 -0.25 -17.62
C ASP A 58 6.79 0.17 -19.01
N GLY A 59 7.18 1.37 -19.47
CA GLY A 59 6.89 1.86 -20.82
C GLY A 59 6.61 3.36 -20.92
N LEU A 60 6.66 3.90 -22.15
CA LEU A 60 6.20 5.26 -22.43
C LEU A 60 4.68 5.34 -22.24
N LEU A 61 4.20 6.35 -21.50
CA LEU A 61 2.77 6.61 -21.31
C LEU A 61 1.98 6.67 -22.64
N ALA A 62 2.64 7.08 -23.72
CA ALA A 62 2.07 7.14 -25.06
C ALA A 62 1.65 5.76 -25.63
N ASN A 63 2.15 4.66 -25.06
CA ASN A 63 1.86 3.29 -25.48
C ASN A 63 1.05 2.50 -24.43
N ALA A 64 0.65 3.15 -23.33
CA ALA A 64 -0.08 2.49 -22.25
C ALA A 64 -1.55 2.28 -22.65
N ASP A 65 -2.07 1.08 -22.40
CA ASP A 65 -3.49 0.78 -22.53
C ASP A 65 -4.30 1.65 -21.55
N MET A 66 -5.49 2.10 -21.96
CA MET A 66 -6.34 3.01 -21.17
C MET A 66 -6.70 2.38 -19.82
N GLU A 67 -6.91 1.06 -19.77
CA GLU A 67 -7.12 0.32 -18.52
C GLU A 67 -5.87 0.30 -17.61
N GLN A 68 -4.67 0.24 -18.19
CA GLN A 68 -3.44 0.29 -17.39
C GLN A 68 -3.25 1.68 -16.79
N LEU A 69 -3.59 2.73 -17.54
CA LEU A 69 -3.54 4.11 -17.05
C LEU A 69 -4.54 4.36 -15.90
N GLU A 70 -5.77 3.84 -16.01
CA GLU A 70 -6.77 3.95 -14.94
C GLU A 70 -6.32 3.24 -13.65
N ARG A 71 -5.71 2.05 -13.75
CA ARG A 71 -5.15 1.34 -12.59
C ARG A 71 -4.02 2.12 -11.92
N LEU A 72 -3.16 2.77 -12.71
CA LEU A 72 -2.10 3.63 -12.17
C LEU A 72 -2.65 4.87 -11.47
N ILE A 73 -3.71 5.49 -12.02
CA ILE A 73 -4.34 6.66 -11.41
C ILE A 73 -5.07 6.28 -10.12
N GLN A 74 -5.82 5.16 -10.10
CA GLN A 74 -6.47 4.67 -8.89
C GLN A 74 -5.49 4.36 -7.76
N LEU A 75 -4.36 3.76 -8.10
CA LEU A 75 -3.33 3.41 -7.13
C LEU A 75 -2.61 4.64 -6.55
N ASN A 76 -2.36 5.66 -7.38
CA ASN A 76 -1.46 6.76 -7.02
C ASN A 76 -2.18 8.09 -6.68
N VAL A 77 -3.44 8.32 -7.09
CA VAL A 77 -4.00 9.69 -7.11
C VAL A 77 -5.37 9.84 -6.45
N THR A 78 -6.27 8.86 -6.49
CA THR A 78 -7.63 9.07 -5.95
C THR A 78 -7.70 8.92 -4.43
N THR A 79 -7.92 10.06 -3.76
CA THR A 79 -8.40 10.25 -2.38
C THR A 79 -9.81 9.77 -2.14
#